data_AF-A0A2S5ECS2-F1
#
_entry.id   AF-A0A2S5ECS2-F1
#
_cell.length_a   1.000
_cell.length_b   1.000
_cell.length_c   1.000
_cell.angle_alpha   90.00
_cell.angle_beta   90.00
_cell.angle_gamma   90.00
#
_symmetry.space_group_name_H-M   'P 1'
#
loop_
_entity.id
_entity.type
_entity.pdbx_description
1 polymer ?
#
loop_
_entity_poly.entity_id
_entity_poly.type
_entity_poly.pdbx_seq_one_letter_code
_entity_poly.pdbx_strand_id
1 'polypeptide(L)' 'MVQYNYIRFSFFNKHKSQRAIAKEMGIQRATVKRANKDPKQKYHMNVDRDKPVNGDFKKRIKHLLEHNS' A
#
# COMPACT_ATOMS: atom_id res chain seq x y z
N MET A 1 -13.25 -7.16 7.27
CA MET A 1 -12.76 -5.76 7.41
C MET A 1 -12.14 -5.22 6.10
N VAL A 2 -12.62 -5.67 4.92
CA VAL A 2 -12.03 -5.37 3.59
C VAL A 2 -12.51 -4.02 3.01
N GLN A 3 -13.70 -3.55 3.39
CA GLN A 3 -14.31 -2.31 2.85
C GLN A 3 -13.53 -1.02 3.19
N TYR A 4 -12.95 -0.91 4.39
CA TYR A 4 -12.25 0.32 4.81
C TYR A 4 -10.90 0.50 4.11
N ASN A 5 -10.22 -0.58 3.78
CA ASN A 5 -8.97 -0.54 3.03
C ASN A 5 -9.22 -0.07 1.59
N TYR A 6 -10.28 -0.57 0.94
CA TYR A 6 -10.64 -0.13 -0.40
C TYR A 6 -11.09 1.34 -0.46
N ILE A 7 -11.84 1.81 0.55
CA ILE A 7 -12.20 3.23 0.68
C ILE A 7 -10.94 4.10 0.75
N ARG A 8 -9.98 3.75 1.61
CA ARG A 8 -8.73 4.51 1.78
C ARG A 8 -7.85 4.44 0.54
N PHE A 9 -7.69 3.26 -0.08
CA PHE A 9 -6.98 3.12 -1.36
C PHE A 9 -7.60 4.00 -2.46
N SER A 10 -8.93 4.00 -2.58
CA SER A 10 -9.62 4.81 -3.57
C SER A 10 -9.46 6.31 -3.32
N PHE A 11 -9.40 6.73 -2.05
CA PHE A 11 -9.23 8.13 -1.68
C PHE A 11 -7.78 8.61 -1.81
N PHE A 12 -6.82 7.85 -1.29
CA PHE A 12 -5.40 8.26 -1.25
C PHE A 12 -4.63 7.92 -2.53
N ASN A 13 -4.85 6.74 -3.13
CA ASN A 13 -4.06 6.30 -4.30
C ASN A 13 -4.76 6.64 -5.62
N LYS A 14 -6.09 6.48 -5.70
CA LYS A 14 -6.85 6.78 -6.93
C LYS A 14 -7.38 8.22 -6.96
N HIS A 15 -7.14 9.01 -5.91
CA HIS A 15 -7.60 10.39 -5.76
C HIS A 15 -9.10 10.61 -6.04
N LYS A 16 -9.93 9.57 -5.81
CA LYS A 16 -11.38 9.67 -6.02
C LYS A 16 -12.01 10.53 -4.93
N SER A 17 -13.01 11.33 -5.31
CA SER A 17 -13.78 12.09 -4.33
C SER A 17 -14.59 11.18 -3.40
N GLN A 18 -14.85 11.62 -2.17
CA GLN A 18 -15.66 10.85 -1.21
C GLN A 18 -17.05 10.50 -1.75
N ARG A 19 -17.62 11.37 -2.61
CA ARG A 19 -18.92 11.13 -3.27
C ARG A 19 -18.83 10.02 -4.31
N ALA A 20 -17.77 10.01 -5.11
CA ALA A 20 -17.55 8.96 -6.11
C ALA A 20 -17.37 7.58 -5.45
N ILE A 21 -16.57 7.52 -4.38
CA ILE A 21 -16.35 6.28 -3.62
C ILE A 21 -17.66 5.78 -3.00
N ALA A 22 -18.47 6.68 -2.43
CA ALA A 22 -19.77 6.34 -1.87
C ALA A 22 -20.74 5.77 -2.92
N LYS A 23 -20.78 6.36 -4.12
CA LYS A 23 -21.60 5.90 -5.25
C LYS A 23 -21.16 4.53 -5.76
N GLU A 24 -19.85 4.32 -5.95
CA GLU A 24 -19.28 3.06 -6.43
C GLU A 24 -19.50 1.90 -5.47
N MET A 25 -19.41 2.18 -4.16
CA MET A 25 -19.52 1.16 -3.10
C MET A 25 -20.96 0.99 -2.59
N GLY A 26 -21.91 1.82 -3.02
CA GLY A 26 -23.30 1.80 -2.52
C GLY A 26 -23.43 2.14 -1.03
N ILE A 27 -22.52 2.95 -0.48
CA ILE A 27 -22.48 3.29 0.96
C ILE A 27 -22.73 4.78 1.21
N GLN A 28 -23.10 5.13 2.44
CA GLN A 28 -23.25 6.53 2.83
C GLN A 28 -21.90 7.26 2.83
N ARG A 29 -21.89 8.51 2.34
CA ARG A 29 -20.69 9.39 2.39
C ARG A 29 -20.11 9.53 3.81
N ALA A 30 -20.96 9.52 4.84
CA ALA A 30 -20.53 9.61 6.23
C ALA A 30 -19.60 8.44 6.62
N THR A 31 -19.88 7.24 6.11
CA THR A 31 -19.04 6.05 6.30
C THR A 31 -17.66 6.23 5.67
N VAL A 32 -17.60 6.78 4.46
CA VAL A 32 -16.33 7.13 3.78
C VAL A 32 -15.54 8.16 4.59
N LYS A 33 -16.22 9.21 5.11
CA LYS A 33 -15.57 10.23 5.94
C LYS A 33 -15.03 9.66 7.25
N ARG A 34 -15.81 8.79 7.93
CA ARG A 34 -15.36 8.08 9.14
C ARG A 34 -14.17 7.18 8.83
N ALA A 35 -14.21 6.45 7.72
CA ALA A 35 -13.11 5.62 7.27
C ALA A 35 -11.84 6.46 7.08
N ASN A 36 -11.89 7.63 6.47
CA ASN A 36 -10.67 8.42 6.29
C ASN A 36 -10.17 9.10 7.60
N LYS A 37 -11.04 9.30 8.60
CA LYS A 37 -10.71 9.97 9.87
C LYS A 37 -10.20 9.02 10.95
N ASP A 38 -10.58 7.75 10.92
CA ASP A 38 -10.25 6.79 11.99
C ASP A 38 -8.75 6.47 12.01
N PRO A 39 -8.01 6.84 13.07
CA PRO A 39 -6.57 6.58 13.18
C PRO A 39 -6.23 5.14 13.58
N LYS A 40 -7.20 4.37 14.12
CA LYS A 40 -6.97 2.98 14.57
C LYS A 40 -6.74 2.04 13.39
N GLN A 41 -7.38 2.31 12.26
CA GLN A 41 -7.17 1.56 11.02
C GLN A 41 -6.09 2.26 10.18
N LYS A 42 -4.84 1.86 10.41
CA LYS A 42 -3.72 2.29 9.57
C LYS A 42 -3.86 1.66 8.19
N TYR A 43 -4.03 2.50 7.19
CA TYR A 43 -3.78 2.10 5.81
C TYR A 43 -2.27 2.20 5.57
N HIS A 44 -1.63 1.04 5.41
CA HIS A 44 -0.24 0.99 5.00
C HIS A 44 -0.22 1.19 3.48
N MET A 45 0.25 2.36 3.04
CA MET A 45 0.58 2.54 1.63
C MET A 45 1.68 1.54 1.28
N ASN A 46 1.33 0.55 0.45
CA ASN A 46 2.32 -0.19 -0.31
C ASN A 46 2.81 0.79 -1.39
N VAL A 47 3.77 1.62 -1.03
CA VAL A 47 4.61 2.31 -2.01
C VAL A 47 5.49 1.22 -2.60
N ASP A 48 5.63 1.20 -3.93
CA ASP A 48 6.71 0.47 -4.56
C ASP A 48 8.01 1.05 -4.00
N ARG A 49 8.52 0.38 -2.96
CA ARG A 49 9.87 0.65 -2.50
C ARG A 49 10.76 0.14 -3.60
N ASP A 50 11.62 1.01 -4.11
CA ASP A 50 12.81 0.55 -4.80
C ASP A 50 13.39 -0.58 -3.97
N LYS A 51 13.74 -1.69 -4.65
CA LYS A 51 14.42 -2.81 -4.00
C LYS A 51 15.47 -2.19 -3.09
N PRO A 52 15.61 -2.64 -1.82
CA PRO A 52 16.70 -2.18 -1.00
C PRO A 52 17.94 -2.25 -1.89
N VAL A 53 18.80 -1.23 -1.85
CA VAL A 53 20.11 -1.26 -2.51
C VAL A 53 20.93 -2.31 -1.78
N ASN A 54 20.49 -3.55 -1.91
CA ASN A 54 21.33 -4.68 -2.04
C ASN A 54 22.17 -4.31 -3.24
N GLY A 55 23.30 -3.65 -2.96
CA GLY A 55 24.39 -3.53 -3.90
C GLY A 55 24.80 -4.93 -4.35
N ASP A 56 26.05 -5.11 -4.75
CA ASP A 56 26.46 -6.31 -5.46
C ASP A 56 26.62 -7.56 -4.57
N PHE A 57 25.54 -8.00 -3.90
CA PHE A 57 25.42 -9.29 -3.26
C PHE A 57 25.67 -10.42 -4.26
N LYS A 58 25.40 -10.19 -5.56
CA LYS A 58 25.82 -11.09 -6.63
C LYS A 58 27.34 -11.26 -6.67
N LYS A 59 28.13 -10.18 -6.64
CA LYS A 59 29.60 -10.27 -6.52
C LYS A 59 30.03 -11.01 -5.25
N ARG A 60 29.41 -10.70 -4.10
CA ARG A 60 29.75 -11.35 -2.83
C ARG A 60 29.45 -12.85 -2.82
N ILE A 61 28.29 -13.25 -3.35
CA ILE A 61 27.88 -14.66 -3.50
C ILE A 61 28.77 -15.38 -4.52
N LYS A 62 29.13 -14.73 -5.63
CA LYS A 62 30.06 -15.28 -6.62
C LYS A 62 31.43 -15.57 -6.01
N HIS A 63 31.97 -14.62 -5.24
CA HIS A 63 33.25 -14.78 -4.56
C HIS A 63 33.24 -15.89 -3.51
N LEU A 64 32.10 -16.10 -2.84
CA LEU A 64 31.90 -17.19 -1.87
C LEU A 64 31.77 -18.58 -2.53
N LEU A 65 31.22 -18.65 -3.74
CA LEU A 65 31.13 -19.88 -4.53
C LEU A 65 32.51 -20.30 -5.06
N GLU A 66 33.31 -19.35 -5.55
CA GLU A 66 34.68 -19.60 -6.05
C GLU A 66 35.63 -20.10 -4.95
N HIS A 67 35.39 -19.75 -3.68
CA HIS A 67 36.22 -20.20 -2.55
C HIS A 67 35.81 -21.54 -1.94
N ASN A 68 34.65 -22.10 -2.33
CA ASN A 68 34.15 -23.38 -1.82
C ASN A 68 34.17 -24.51 -2.88
N SER A 69 34.75 -24.24 -4.05
CA SER A 69 35.03 -25.23 -5.10
C SER A 69 36.43 -25.82 -4.98
#